data_AF-A0A1I3EA66-F1
#
_entry.id   AF-A0A1I3EA66-F1
#
_cell.length_a   1.000
_cell.length_b   1.000
_cell.length_c   1.000
_cell.angle_alpha   90.00
_cell.angle_beta   90.00
_cell.angle_gamma   90.00
#
_symmetry.space_group_name_H-M   'P 1'
#
loop_
_entity.id
_entity.type
_entity.pdbx_description
1 polymer ?
#
loop_
_entity_poly.entity_id
_entity_poly.type
_entity_poly.pdbx_seq_one_letter_code
_entity_poly.pdbx_strand_id
1 'polypeptide(L)'
;MAYQILEMADGQRMALYAQGNSVLYCFMPFARGMIPTEVRRDYLAHFEAGVFRDTVCYVYEDLEHNVILDTLGAGPAKIILTAGPLGYGFCNLRLAVREGELYLFYQAYSGRDKGYGLYVCMPYQENRRGVIFEKESAGDEGIKAEDGGNGENVKTTSAGKAVFVPVDYRIVQTDTGAVLTCVDRNSGEVRVFEWKAELVFEERRQMGEEEHGRRLSSLQAAWQEEREGWELQKEEIQAEALAKLGELQQEREERLIQCRKEYEGKVNRLRGEYEEKLSKCKEGYEKQLLQAKRQYDELAQTAIRLQQIGRKWRDKYFEKESDEK
;
A
#
# COMPACT_ATOMS: atom_id res chain seq x y z
N MET A 1 3.98 -38.51 -24.51
CA MET A 1 2.59 -38.61 -25.00
C MET A 1 1.99 -37.23 -24.94
N ALA A 2 1.69 -36.64 -26.10
CA ALA A 2 0.88 -35.44 -26.19
C ALA A 2 -0.55 -35.89 -26.49
N TYR A 3 -1.50 -35.54 -25.62
CA TYR A 3 -2.92 -35.77 -25.86
C TYR A 3 -3.67 -34.49 -25.52
N GLN A 4 -4.71 -34.20 -26.27
CA GLN A 4 -5.59 -33.06 -26.04
C GLN A 4 -7.03 -33.52 -26.12
N ILE A 5 -7.83 -33.04 -25.18
CA ILE A 5 -9.27 -33.28 -25.11
C ILE A 5 -9.95 -32.04 -25.66
N LEU A 6 -10.74 -32.24 -26.71
CA LEU A 6 -11.46 -31.19 -27.41
C LEU A 6 -12.96 -31.44 -27.23
N GLU A 7 -13.70 -30.36 -27.00
CA GLU A 7 -15.15 -30.38 -26.90
C GLU A 7 -15.72 -29.75 -28.17
N MET A 8 -16.54 -30.51 -28.88
CA MET A 8 -17.18 -30.12 -30.13
C MET A 8 -18.48 -29.36 -29.84
N ALA A 9 -18.99 -28.62 -30.83
CA ALA A 9 -20.21 -27.80 -30.69
C ALA A 9 -21.47 -28.63 -30.40
N ASP A 10 -21.49 -29.92 -30.75
CA ASP A 10 -22.56 -30.88 -30.46
C ASP A 10 -22.48 -31.47 -29.04
N GLY A 11 -21.53 -31.02 -28.22
CA GLY A 11 -21.27 -31.54 -26.87
C GLY A 11 -20.50 -32.86 -26.84
N GLN A 12 -20.11 -33.40 -28.00
CA GLN A 12 -19.27 -34.59 -28.08
C GLN A 12 -17.83 -34.22 -27.72
N ARG A 13 -17.21 -35.03 -26.87
CA ARG A 13 -15.79 -34.87 -26.53
C ARG A 13 -14.96 -35.85 -27.34
N MET A 14 -13.79 -35.40 -27.78
CA MET A 14 -12.85 -36.21 -28.53
C MET A 14 -11.45 -36.03 -27.95
N ALA A 15 -10.73 -37.13 -27.80
CA ALA A 15 -9.32 -37.10 -27.49
C ALA A 15 -8.52 -37.30 -28.79
N LEU A 16 -7.60 -36.38 -29.04
CA LEU A 16 -6.64 -36.44 -30.14
C LEU A 16 -5.24 -36.54 -29.55
N TYR A 17 -4.45 -37.51 -30.00
CA TYR A 17 -3.14 -37.76 -29.43
C TYR A 17 -2.17 -38.37 -30.43
N ALA A 18 -0.88 -38.18 -30.17
CA ALA A 18 0.19 -38.77 -30.97
C ALA A 18 0.84 -39.96 -30.24
N GLN A 19 1.03 -41.07 -30.96
CA GLN A 19 1.67 -42.29 -30.47
C GLN A 19 2.59 -42.89 -31.54
N GLY A 20 3.89 -43.01 -31.23
CA GLY A 20 4.87 -43.41 -32.23
C GLY A 20 4.92 -42.37 -33.35
N ASN A 21 4.80 -42.83 -34.61
CA ASN A 21 4.73 -41.96 -35.78
C ASN A 21 3.29 -41.71 -36.24
N SER A 22 2.30 -42.00 -35.39
CA SER A 22 0.89 -41.93 -35.77
C SER A 22 0.12 -40.90 -34.96
N VAL A 23 -0.80 -40.21 -35.62
CA VAL A 23 -1.83 -39.37 -34.96
C VAL A 23 -3.13 -40.15 -34.91
N LEU A 24 -3.71 -40.25 -33.72
CA LEU A 24 -4.88 -41.07 -33.41
C LEU A 24 -5.95 -40.22 -32.74
N TYR A 25 -7.22 -40.51 -33.04
CA TYR A 25 -8.34 -39.90 -32.32
C TYR A 25 -9.32 -40.94 -31.81
N CYS A 26 -10.05 -40.57 -30.75
CA CYS A 26 -11.12 -41.37 -30.18
C CYS A 26 -12.19 -40.45 -29.57
N PHE A 27 -13.46 -40.82 -29.75
CA PHE A 27 -14.57 -40.13 -29.12
C PHE A 27 -14.73 -40.55 -27.65
N MET A 28 -15.31 -39.66 -26.84
CA MET A 28 -15.62 -39.91 -25.44
C MET A 28 -17.14 -39.82 -25.21
N PRO A 29 -17.70 -40.61 -24.28
CA PRO A 29 -17.02 -41.54 -23.38
C PRO A 29 -16.49 -42.80 -24.06
N PHE A 30 -15.43 -43.38 -23.49
CA PHE A 30 -14.82 -44.61 -24.00
C PHE A 30 -15.78 -45.80 -23.82
N ALA A 31 -16.35 -46.28 -24.93
CA ALA A 31 -17.09 -47.54 -24.92
C ALA A 31 -16.13 -48.73 -24.95
N ARG A 32 -16.51 -49.84 -24.29
CA ARG A 32 -15.73 -51.07 -24.26
C ARG A 32 -15.56 -51.62 -25.68
N GLY A 33 -14.32 -51.75 -26.15
CA GLY A 33 -13.99 -52.24 -27.50
C GLY A 33 -13.80 -51.16 -28.56
N MET A 34 -13.88 -49.87 -28.21
CA MET A 34 -13.49 -48.80 -29.12
C MET A 34 -11.99 -48.82 -29.39
N ILE A 35 -11.64 -48.87 -30.67
CA ILE A 35 -10.27 -48.77 -31.14
C ILE A 35 -10.05 -47.33 -31.64
N PRO A 36 -8.99 -46.64 -31.19
CA PRO A 36 -8.62 -45.34 -31.71
C PRO A 36 -8.43 -45.38 -33.23
N THR A 37 -8.96 -44.40 -33.93
CA THR A 37 -8.82 -44.31 -35.39
C THR A 37 -7.54 -43.58 -35.72
N GLU A 38 -6.72 -44.18 -36.57
CA GLU A 38 -5.48 -43.60 -37.08
C GLU A 38 -5.75 -42.64 -38.22
N VAL A 39 -5.24 -41.42 -38.11
CA VAL A 39 -5.46 -40.34 -39.07
C VAL A 39 -4.22 -40.11 -39.93
N ARG A 40 -3.04 -40.17 -39.31
CA ARG A 40 -1.73 -39.90 -39.92
C ARG A 40 -0.68 -40.90 -39.42
N ARG A 41 0.37 -41.11 -40.22
CA ARG A 41 1.45 -42.12 -40.02
C ARG A 41 2.87 -41.56 -40.17
N ASP A 42 2.95 -40.27 -40.39
CA ASP A 42 4.11 -39.46 -40.70
C ASP A 42 4.44 -38.50 -39.55
N TYR A 43 3.85 -38.68 -38.37
CA TYR A 43 4.11 -37.81 -37.23
C TYR A 43 5.55 -37.97 -36.72
N LEU A 44 6.22 -36.83 -36.48
CA LEU A 44 7.53 -36.76 -35.84
C LEU A 44 7.44 -36.09 -34.46
N ALA A 45 7.01 -34.82 -34.40
CA ALA A 45 7.07 -34.01 -33.19
C ALA A 45 6.07 -32.83 -33.16
N HIS A 46 6.09 -32.09 -32.04
CA HIS A 46 5.40 -30.81 -31.85
C HIS A 46 3.88 -30.80 -32.14
N PHE A 47 3.18 -31.81 -31.61
CA PHE A 47 1.73 -31.95 -31.73
C PHE A 47 0.94 -30.87 -30.96
N GLU A 48 0.03 -30.18 -31.64
CA GLU A 48 -0.97 -29.28 -31.06
C GLU A 48 -2.30 -29.42 -31.80
N ALA A 49 -3.44 -29.31 -31.09
CA ALA A 49 -4.77 -29.32 -31.68
C ALA A 49 -5.67 -28.21 -31.12
N GLY A 50 -6.74 -27.89 -31.85
CA GLY A 50 -7.70 -26.88 -31.46
C GLY A 50 -8.99 -26.98 -32.27
N VAL A 51 -10.05 -26.36 -31.78
CA VAL A 51 -11.34 -26.28 -32.49
C VAL A 51 -11.41 -24.97 -33.26
N PHE A 52 -11.70 -25.03 -34.55
CA PHE A 52 -11.89 -23.88 -35.42
C PHE A 52 -13.08 -24.11 -36.35
N ARG A 53 -14.06 -23.18 -36.33
CA ARG A 53 -15.29 -23.25 -37.14
C ARG A 53 -15.97 -24.63 -37.05
N ASP A 54 -16.14 -25.13 -35.83
CA ASP A 54 -16.74 -26.44 -35.51
C ASP A 54 -16.01 -27.68 -36.07
N THR A 55 -14.77 -27.50 -36.55
CA THR A 55 -13.89 -28.58 -36.99
C THR A 55 -12.66 -28.65 -36.10
N VAL A 56 -12.13 -29.85 -35.88
CA VAL A 56 -10.86 -30.01 -35.16
C VAL A 56 -9.71 -29.85 -36.13
N CYS A 57 -8.92 -28.82 -35.91
CA CYS A 57 -7.65 -28.60 -36.58
C CYS A 57 -6.53 -29.13 -35.69
N TYR A 58 -5.51 -29.71 -36.31
CA TYR A 58 -4.31 -30.12 -35.60
C TYR A 58 -3.07 -29.86 -36.46
N VAL A 59 -1.99 -29.54 -35.78
CA VAL A 59 -0.69 -29.25 -36.37
C VAL A 59 0.34 -30.19 -35.80
N TYR A 60 1.22 -30.67 -36.67
CA TYR A 60 2.35 -31.48 -36.29
C TYR A 60 3.53 -31.27 -37.24
N GLU A 61 4.73 -31.67 -36.79
CA GLU A 61 5.89 -31.82 -37.65
C GLU A 61 5.93 -33.24 -38.21
N ASP A 62 6.09 -33.38 -39.53
CA ASP A 62 6.19 -34.66 -40.21
C ASP A 62 7.64 -35.23 -40.22
N LEU A 63 7.80 -36.46 -40.73
CA LEU A 63 9.11 -37.11 -40.88
C LEU A 63 10.06 -36.39 -41.86
N GLU A 64 9.55 -35.48 -42.69
CA GLU A 64 10.31 -34.66 -43.63
C GLU A 64 10.64 -33.27 -43.06
N HIS A 65 10.33 -33.01 -41.78
CA HIS A 65 10.50 -31.72 -41.10
C HIS A 65 9.62 -30.59 -41.66
N ASN A 66 8.48 -30.92 -42.25
CA ASN A 66 7.43 -29.97 -42.62
C ASN A 66 6.43 -29.81 -41.48
N VAL A 67 5.88 -28.59 -41.35
CA VAL A 67 4.75 -28.35 -40.46
C VAL A 67 3.46 -28.52 -41.26
N ILE A 68 2.72 -29.56 -40.90
CA ILE A 68 1.44 -29.93 -41.51
C ILE A 68 0.31 -29.40 -40.65
N LEU A 69 -0.63 -28.68 -41.27
CA LEU A 69 -1.94 -28.40 -40.71
C LEU A 69 -2.96 -29.33 -41.36
N ASP A 70 -3.69 -30.07 -40.55
CA ASP A 70 -4.74 -30.95 -41.03
C ASP A 70 -6.02 -30.76 -40.21
N THR A 71 -7.14 -31.11 -40.82
CA THR A 71 -8.48 -30.95 -40.27
C THR A 71 -9.22 -32.27 -40.26
N LEU A 72 -9.72 -32.67 -39.10
CA LEU A 72 -10.45 -33.92 -38.96
C LEU A 72 -11.76 -33.87 -39.74
N GLY A 73 -11.85 -34.72 -40.77
CA GLY A 73 -13.06 -34.88 -41.58
C GLY A 73 -13.29 -33.80 -42.65
N ALA A 74 -12.38 -32.83 -42.82
CA ALA A 74 -12.52 -31.75 -43.78
C ALA A 74 -11.22 -31.49 -44.54
N GLY A 75 -11.26 -31.53 -45.88
CA GLY A 75 -10.16 -31.07 -46.75
C GLY A 75 -8.87 -31.93 -46.74
N PRO A 76 -7.96 -31.67 -47.70
CA PRO A 76 -6.62 -32.25 -47.67
C PRO A 76 -5.70 -31.52 -46.67
N ALA A 77 -4.78 -32.27 -46.06
CA ALA A 77 -3.72 -31.69 -45.24
C ALA A 77 -2.91 -30.66 -46.03
N LYS A 78 -2.55 -29.56 -45.37
CA LYS A 78 -1.82 -28.45 -45.97
C LYS A 78 -0.45 -28.32 -45.32
N ILE A 79 0.60 -28.31 -46.14
CA ILE A 79 1.94 -27.94 -45.69
C ILE A 79 1.97 -26.43 -45.48
N ILE A 80 2.21 -25.98 -44.24
CA ILE A 80 2.24 -24.55 -43.88
C ILE A 80 3.68 -24.02 -43.91
N LEU A 81 4.62 -24.82 -43.42
CA LEU A 81 6.03 -24.49 -43.35
C LEU A 81 6.85 -25.69 -43.81
N THR A 82 7.89 -25.41 -44.59
CA THR A 82 8.85 -26.41 -45.08
C THR A 82 10.20 -26.03 -44.50
N ALA A 83 10.89 -26.98 -43.86
CA ALA A 83 12.23 -26.74 -43.37
C ALA A 83 13.17 -26.45 -44.55
N GLY A 84 14.01 -25.41 -44.43
CA GLY A 84 15.05 -25.15 -45.41
C GLY A 84 16.10 -26.26 -45.44
N PRO A 85 17.01 -26.26 -46.44
CA PRO A 85 18.03 -27.31 -46.64
C PRO A 85 19.00 -27.52 -45.47
N LEU A 86 18.95 -26.65 -44.46
CA LEU A 86 19.78 -26.71 -43.26
C LEU A 86 19.13 -27.43 -42.08
N GLY A 87 17.89 -27.94 -42.22
CA GLY A 87 17.26 -28.83 -41.23
C GLY A 87 17.02 -28.21 -39.84
N TYR A 88 16.92 -26.88 -39.76
CA TYR A 88 16.59 -26.22 -38.50
C TYR A 88 15.08 -26.30 -38.26
N GLY A 89 14.72 -27.25 -37.39
CA GLY A 89 13.34 -27.65 -37.09
C GLY A 89 12.50 -26.55 -36.44
N PHE A 90 11.22 -26.56 -36.78
CA PHE A 90 10.20 -25.75 -36.12
C PHE A 90 9.93 -26.35 -34.74
N CYS A 91 9.73 -25.52 -33.74
CA CYS A 91 9.42 -26.00 -32.39
C CYS A 91 8.36 -25.15 -31.72
N ASN A 92 7.81 -25.70 -30.63
CA ASN A 92 6.82 -25.05 -29.79
C ASN A 92 5.64 -24.49 -30.61
N LEU A 93 4.97 -25.36 -31.37
CA LEU A 93 3.83 -25.01 -32.22
C LEU A 93 2.60 -24.77 -31.34
N ARG A 94 1.88 -23.66 -31.56
CA ARG A 94 0.60 -23.39 -30.90
C ARG A 94 -0.45 -22.81 -31.83
N LEU A 95 -1.67 -23.29 -31.67
CA LEU A 95 -2.84 -22.78 -32.36
C LEU A 95 -3.61 -21.79 -31.48
N ALA A 96 -4.03 -20.68 -32.07
CA ALA A 96 -4.94 -19.73 -31.43
C ALA A 96 -5.99 -19.25 -32.44
N VAL A 97 -7.23 -19.13 -31.97
CA VAL A 97 -8.34 -18.59 -32.76
C VAL A 97 -8.66 -17.20 -32.24
N ARG A 98 -8.69 -16.21 -33.15
CA ARG A 98 -9.03 -14.83 -32.80
C ARG A 98 -9.73 -14.15 -33.97
N GLU A 99 -10.77 -13.38 -33.69
CA GLU A 99 -11.50 -12.59 -34.70
C GLU A 99 -12.01 -13.45 -35.89
N GLY A 100 -12.31 -14.73 -35.64
CA GLY A 100 -12.79 -15.67 -36.67
C GLY A 100 -11.71 -16.27 -37.58
N GLU A 101 -10.44 -15.98 -37.30
CA GLU A 101 -9.27 -16.45 -38.03
C GLU A 101 -8.39 -17.37 -37.16
N LEU A 102 -7.64 -18.27 -37.81
CA LEU A 102 -6.72 -19.20 -37.17
C LEU A 102 -5.28 -18.69 -37.29
N TYR A 103 -4.56 -18.73 -36.18
CA TYR A 103 -3.17 -18.31 -36.07
C TYR A 103 -2.32 -19.49 -35.58
N LEU A 104 -1.20 -19.72 -36.25
CA LEU A 104 -0.18 -20.68 -35.86
C LEU A 104 1.06 -19.92 -35.39
N PHE A 105 1.36 -20.05 -34.11
CA PHE A 105 2.58 -19.55 -33.48
C PHE A 105 3.64 -20.66 -33.53
N TYR A 106 4.87 -20.30 -33.85
CA TYR A 106 5.96 -21.25 -33.97
C TYR A 106 7.30 -20.58 -33.68
N GLN A 107 8.24 -21.37 -33.18
CA GLN A 107 9.63 -20.98 -33.05
C GLN A 107 10.42 -21.58 -34.19
N ALA A 108 11.23 -20.74 -34.84
CA ALA A 108 12.13 -21.16 -35.88
C ALA A 108 13.49 -20.49 -35.69
N TYR A 109 14.52 -21.16 -36.18
CA TYR A 109 15.85 -20.60 -36.22
C TYR A 109 15.95 -19.57 -37.35
N SER A 110 16.30 -18.32 -37.02
CA SER A 110 16.67 -17.33 -38.03
C SER A 110 18.09 -17.62 -38.50
N GLY A 111 18.23 -18.11 -39.73
CA GLY A 111 19.53 -18.33 -40.35
C GLY A 111 20.33 -17.05 -40.61
N ARG A 112 19.71 -15.86 -40.49
CA ARG A 112 20.36 -14.56 -40.68
C ARG A 112 21.09 -14.09 -39.41
N ASP A 113 20.47 -14.24 -38.24
CA ASP A 113 20.94 -13.59 -36.99
C ASP A 113 21.40 -14.60 -35.92
N LYS A 114 21.66 -15.84 -36.35
CA LYS A 114 22.12 -16.95 -35.51
C LYS A 114 21.30 -17.16 -34.23
N GLY A 115 20.00 -16.86 -34.24
CA GLY A 115 19.14 -16.91 -33.05
C GLY A 115 17.77 -17.52 -33.33
N TYR A 116 17.04 -17.91 -32.29
CA TYR A 116 15.65 -18.36 -32.40
C TYR A 116 14.70 -17.17 -32.23
N GLY A 117 13.75 -17.06 -33.17
CA GLY A 117 12.67 -16.07 -33.12
C GLY A 117 11.32 -16.72 -32.87
N LEU A 118 10.37 -15.93 -32.37
CA LEU A 118 8.97 -16.31 -32.30
C LEU A 118 8.22 -15.67 -33.47
N TYR A 119 7.55 -16.51 -34.25
CA TYR A 119 6.84 -16.12 -35.44
C TYR A 119 5.37 -16.53 -35.35
N VAL A 120 4.55 -15.88 -36.16
CA VAL A 120 3.14 -16.22 -36.32
C VAL A 120 2.80 -16.27 -37.80
N CYS A 121 1.92 -17.20 -38.18
CA CYS A 121 1.34 -17.22 -39.53
C CYS A 121 -0.16 -17.49 -39.47
N MET A 122 -0.87 -17.09 -40.52
CA MET A 122 -2.29 -17.37 -40.72
C MET A 122 -2.43 -18.52 -41.72
N PRO A 123 -2.71 -19.77 -41.31
CA PRO A 123 -2.60 -20.93 -42.19
C PRO A 123 -3.54 -20.93 -43.41
N TYR A 124 -4.70 -20.27 -43.28
CA TYR A 124 -5.68 -20.17 -44.36
C TYR A 124 -5.47 -18.97 -45.29
N GLN A 125 -4.58 -18.04 -44.95
CA GLN A 125 -4.24 -16.89 -45.79
C GLN A 125 -2.87 -17.11 -46.44
N GLU A 126 -2.78 -17.00 -47.77
CA GLU A 126 -1.53 -17.24 -48.47
C GLU A 126 -0.46 -16.20 -48.10
N ASN A 127 0.74 -16.67 -47.75
CA ASN A 127 1.93 -15.85 -47.46
C ASN A 127 1.78 -14.79 -46.35
N ARG A 128 0.75 -14.88 -45.49
CA ARG A 128 0.61 -14.01 -44.32
C ARG A 128 1.40 -14.56 -43.12
N ARG A 129 2.57 -13.97 -42.89
CA ARG A 129 3.48 -14.28 -41.78
C ARG A 129 3.90 -12.99 -41.06
N GLY A 130 4.07 -13.07 -39.76
CA GLY A 130 4.51 -11.99 -38.90
C GLY A 130 5.65 -12.43 -37.98
N VAL A 131 6.50 -11.48 -37.62
CA VAL A 131 7.57 -11.66 -36.65
C VAL A 131 7.11 -11.02 -35.35
N ILE A 132 7.15 -11.78 -34.24
CA ILE A 132 6.79 -11.24 -32.92
C ILE A 132 8.04 -10.66 -32.27
N PHE A 133 9.11 -11.45 -32.21
CA PHE A 133 10.43 -10.97 -31.86
C PHE A 133 11.49 -11.94 -32.40
N GLU A 134 12.65 -11.41 -32.73
CA GLU A 134 13.86 -12.17 -33.01
C GLU A 134 14.86 -11.87 -31.90
N LYS A 135 15.39 -12.91 -31.26
CA LYS A 135 16.46 -12.74 -30.30
C LYS A 135 17.78 -12.84 -31.05
N GLU A 136 18.52 -11.74 -31.14
CA GLU A 136 19.92 -11.81 -31.52
C GLU A 136 20.62 -12.71 -30.50
N SER A 137 21.29 -13.76 -30.98
CA SER A 137 22.25 -14.45 -30.13
C SER A 137 23.28 -13.42 -29.74
N ALA A 138 23.47 -13.20 -28.43
CA ALA A 138 24.59 -12.45 -27.92
C ALA A 138 25.84 -13.09 -28.53
N GLY A 139 26.37 -12.45 -29.57
CA GLY A 139 27.67 -12.80 -30.09
C GLY A 139 28.61 -12.60 -28.92
N ASP A 140 29.41 -13.63 -28.64
CA ASP A 140 30.61 -13.51 -27.81
C ASP A 140 31.22 -12.12 -28.09
N GLU A 141 31.09 -11.19 -27.14
CA GLU A 141 31.90 -9.99 -27.17
C GLU A 141 33.33 -10.52 -27.09
N GLY A 142 34.02 -10.46 -28.23
CA GLY A 142 35.35 -11.02 -28.36
C GLY A 142 36.21 -10.54 -27.21
N ILE A 143 36.61 -11.47 -26.35
CA ILE A 143 37.72 -11.27 -25.44
C ILE A 143 38.89 -10.90 -26.33
N LYS A 144 39.25 -9.62 -26.35
CA LYS A 144 40.49 -9.13 -26.92
C LYS A 144 41.61 -9.75 -26.08
N ALA A 145 42.08 -10.92 -26.51
CA ALA A 145 43.35 -11.44 -26.05
C ALA A 145 44.43 -10.50 -26.57
N GLU A 146 45.15 -9.86 -25.64
CA GLU A 146 46.33 -9.08 -25.94
C GLU A 146 47.37 -9.94 -26.65
N ASP A 147 48.08 -9.24 -27.55
CA ASP A 147 49.10 -9.73 -28.46
C ASP A 147 50.23 -10.46 -27.71
N GLY A 148 50.54 -11.68 -28.14
CA GLY A 148 51.59 -12.51 -27.56
C GLY A 148 51.85 -13.74 -28.42
N GLY A 149 52.61 -13.55 -29.50
CA GLY A 149 52.89 -14.59 -30.47
C GLY A 149 53.63 -15.81 -29.90
N ASN A 150 53.23 -17.01 -30.34
CA ASN A 150 54.10 -17.89 -31.10
C ASN A 150 53.27 -19.01 -31.73
N GLY A 151 53.64 -19.37 -32.96
CA GLY A 151 52.88 -20.30 -33.78
C GLY A 151 52.89 -21.72 -33.25
N GLU A 152 51.73 -22.36 -33.29
CA GLU A 152 51.59 -23.79 -33.47
C GLU A 152 50.19 -24.09 -34.03
N ASN A 153 50.13 -25.03 -34.99
CA ASN A 153 48.93 -25.44 -35.72
C ASN A 153 47.75 -25.78 -34.78
N VAL A 154 46.71 -24.95 -34.77
CA VAL A 154 45.42 -25.30 -34.18
C VAL A 154 44.39 -25.43 -35.29
N LYS A 155 43.89 -26.66 -35.45
CA LYS A 155 42.75 -27.05 -36.26
C LYS A 155 41.60 -26.06 -36.08
N THR A 156 41.14 -25.48 -37.18
CA THR A 156 39.84 -24.80 -37.27
C THR A 156 38.75 -25.77 -36.80
N THR A 157 38.28 -25.57 -35.57
CA THR A 157 37.19 -26.34 -34.98
C THR A 157 36.08 -25.42 -34.52
N SER A 158 34.87 -25.84 -34.89
CA SER A 158 33.54 -25.39 -34.49
C SER A 158 33.19 -23.92 -34.73
N ALA A 159 32.46 -23.70 -35.83
CA ALA A 159 31.41 -22.68 -35.87
C ALA A 159 30.61 -22.73 -34.57
N GLY A 160 30.58 -21.62 -33.83
CA GLY A 160 29.82 -21.50 -32.58
C GLY A 160 28.39 -21.99 -32.79
N LYS A 161 28.02 -23.05 -32.07
CA LYS A 161 26.65 -23.56 -32.02
C LYS A 161 25.79 -22.44 -31.44
N ALA A 162 24.94 -21.84 -32.27
CA ALA A 162 23.89 -20.97 -31.75
C ALA A 162 23.11 -21.74 -30.69
N VAL A 163 23.05 -21.18 -29.49
CA VAL A 163 22.37 -21.82 -28.37
C VAL A 163 20.88 -21.72 -28.64
N PHE A 164 20.22 -22.88 -28.78
CA PHE A 164 18.76 -22.92 -28.79
C PHE A 164 18.27 -22.40 -27.44
N VAL A 165 17.55 -21.28 -27.46
CA VAL A 165 16.88 -20.74 -26.29
C VAL A 165 15.39 -21.04 -26.45
N PRO A 166 14.88 -22.13 -25.86
CA PRO A 166 13.46 -22.41 -25.88
C PRO A 166 12.73 -21.32 -25.11
N VAL A 167 11.87 -20.56 -25.78
CA VAL A 167 11.00 -19.61 -25.11
C VAL A 167 9.67 -20.31 -24.85
N ASP A 168 9.28 -20.42 -23.59
CA ASP A 168 7.92 -20.84 -23.27
C ASP A 168 7.00 -19.64 -23.49
N TYR A 169 5.94 -19.83 -24.26
CA TYR A 169 4.97 -18.77 -24.44
C TYR A 169 3.55 -19.25 -24.17
N ARG A 170 2.75 -18.33 -23.63
CA ARG A 170 1.35 -18.55 -23.31
C ARG A 170 0.53 -17.40 -23.87
N ILE A 171 -0.54 -17.75 -24.58
CA ILE A 171 -1.53 -16.81 -25.07
C ILE A 171 -2.69 -16.83 -24.07
N VAL A 172 -3.03 -15.66 -23.56
CA VAL A 172 -4.17 -15.46 -22.66
C VAL A 172 -5.13 -14.48 -23.32
N GLN A 173 -6.35 -14.93 -23.60
CA GLN A 173 -7.42 -14.04 -24.02
C GLN A 173 -8.04 -13.39 -22.79
N THR A 174 -8.10 -12.06 -22.78
CA THR A 174 -8.72 -11.25 -21.72
C THR A 174 -9.83 -10.40 -22.30
N ASP A 175 -10.74 -9.92 -21.46
CA ASP A 175 -11.88 -9.08 -21.87
C ASP A 175 -11.42 -7.77 -22.55
N THR A 176 -10.21 -7.32 -22.26
CA THR A 176 -9.59 -6.09 -22.79
C THR A 176 -8.70 -6.33 -24.03
N GLY A 177 -8.47 -7.58 -24.44
CA GLY A 177 -7.57 -7.94 -25.53
C GLY A 177 -6.85 -9.27 -25.32
N ALA A 178 -6.05 -9.71 -26.29
CA ALA A 178 -5.21 -10.90 -26.10
C ALA A 178 -3.79 -10.50 -25.71
N VAL A 179 -3.25 -11.18 -24.69
CA VAL A 179 -1.89 -10.95 -24.19
C VAL A 179 -1.06 -12.20 -24.46
N LEU A 180 0.11 -12.01 -25.06
CA LEU A 180 1.10 -13.04 -25.27
C LEU A 180 2.22 -12.84 -24.24
N THR A 181 2.38 -13.80 -23.34
CA THR A 181 3.48 -13.81 -22.38
C THR A 181 4.54 -14.79 -22.84
N CYS A 182 5.75 -14.31 -23.02
CA CYS A 182 6.92 -15.08 -23.41
C CYS A 182 7.89 -15.12 -22.23
N VAL A 183 8.32 -16.31 -21.82
CA VAL A 183 9.32 -16.51 -20.77
C VAL A 183 10.50 -17.23 -21.38
N ASP A 184 11.65 -16.58 -21.35
CA ASP A 184 12.90 -17.20 -21.72
C ASP A 184 13.29 -18.24 -20.66
N ARG A 185 13.41 -19.52 -21.04
CA ARG A 185 13.76 -20.58 -20.09
C ARG A 185 15.16 -20.45 -19.51
N ASN A 186 16.08 -19.79 -20.23
CA ASN A 186 17.47 -19.70 -19.83
C ASN A 186 17.73 -18.44 -18.99
N SER A 187 17.22 -17.28 -19.41
CA SER A 187 17.40 -16.02 -18.67
C SER A 187 16.32 -15.75 -17.62
N GLY A 188 15.17 -16.42 -17.70
CA GLY A 188 14.00 -16.10 -16.87
C GLY A 188 13.34 -14.75 -17.24
N GLU A 189 13.81 -14.09 -18.31
CA GLU A 189 13.28 -12.83 -18.78
C GLU A 189 11.84 -13.02 -19.28
N VAL A 190 10.92 -12.24 -18.72
CA VAL A 190 9.51 -12.26 -19.10
C VAL A 190 9.24 -11.09 -20.04
N ARG A 191 8.85 -11.37 -21.28
CA ARG A 191 8.36 -10.38 -22.23
C ARG A 191 6.86 -10.49 -22.37
N VAL A 192 6.17 -9.37 -22.32
CA VAL A 192 4.71 -9.31 -22.42
C VAL A 192 4.35 -8.51 -23.65
N PHE A 193 3.66 -9.14 -24.60
CA PHE A 193 3.19 -8.52 -25.83
C PHE A 193 1.68 -8.37 -25.77
N GLU A 194 1.20 -7.16 -26.05
CA GLU A 194 -0.21 -6.90 -26.29
C GLU A 194 -0.51 -7.20 -27.76
N TRP A 195 -1.37 -8.17 -28.01
CA TRP A 195 -1.81 -8.53 -29.36
C TRP A 195 -2.96 -7.59 -29.72
N LYS A 196 -2.72 -6.63 -30.62
CA LYS A 196 -3.73 -5.62 -30.97
C LYS A 196 -4.72 -6.11 -32.01
N ALA A 197 -4.23 -6.45 -33.20
CA ALA A 197 -5.04 -6.95 -34.31
C ALA A 197 -4.14 -7.66 -35.32
N GLU A 198 -4.69 -8.64 -36.06
CA GLU A 198 -3.96 -9.42 -37.07
C GLU A 198 -2.57 -9.91 -36.59
N LEU A 199 -1.48 -9.40 -37.18
CA LEU A 199 -0.09 -9.75 -36.90
C LEU A 199 0.65 -8.64 -36.13
N VAL A 200 -0.07 -7.72 -35.49
CA VAL A 200 0.50 -6.58 -34.75
C VAL A 200 0.62 -6.93 -33.26
N PHE A 201 1.86 -6.98 -32.79
CA PHE A 201 2.22 -7.22 -31.39
C PHE A 201 3.01 -6.02 -30.87
N GLU A 202 2.54 -5.41 -29.79
CA GLU A 202 3.28 -4.34 -29.11
C GLU A 202 3.86 -4.88 -27.82
N GLU A 203 5.19 -4.82 -27.69
CA GLU A 203 5.84 -5.17 -26.45
C GLU A 203 5.47 -4.13 -25.39
N ARG A 204 4.82 -4.59 -24.31
CA ARG A 204 4.64 -3.77 -23.12
C ARG A 204 6.01 -3.65 -22.47
N ARG A 205 6.70 -2.55 -22.79
CA ARG A 205 7.98 -2.17 -22.16
C ARG A 205 7.79 -2.29 -20.66
N GLN A 206 8.42 -3.28 -20.04
CA GLN A 206 8.55 -3.30 -18.60
C GLN A 206 9.31 -2.03 -18.24
N MET A 207 8.70 -1.16 -17.44
CA MET A 207 9.46 -0.10 -16.77
C MET A 207 10.65 -0.81 -16.11
N GLY A 208 11.86 -0.34 -16.34
CA GLY A 208 13.05 -1.04 -15.82
C GLY A 208 12.93 -1.21 -14.31
N GLU A 209 13.50 -2.27 -13.74
CA GLU A 209 13.54 -2.46 -12.28
C GLU A 209 14.08 -1.20 -11.57
N GLU A 210 14.95 -0.45 -12.23
CA GLU A 210 15.44 0.86 -11.78
C GLU A 210 14.36 1.93 -11.68
N GLU A 211 13.44 2.02 -12.63
CA GLU A 211 12.35 3.01 -12.61
C GLU A 211 11.28 2.62 -11.59
N HIS A 212 11.02 1.33 -11.43
CA HIS A 212 10.23 0.81 -10.33
C HIS A 212 10.89 1.10 -8.98
N GLY A 213 12.20 0.92 -8.87
CA GLY A 213 13.01 1.27 -7.70
C GLY A 213 12.89 2.75 -7.37
N ARG A 214 13.07 3.65 -8.35
CA ARG A 214 12.90 5.10 -8.17
C ARG A 214 11.49 5.48 -7.73
N ARG A 215 10.47 4.83 -8.28
CA ARG A 215 9.08 5.07 -7.90
C ARG A 215 8.78 4.58 -6.47
N LEU A 216 9.35 3.44 -6.08
CA LEU A 216 9.24 2.93 -4.71
C LEU A 216 9.97 3.85 -3.72
N SER A 217 11.18 4.29 -4.04
CA SER A 217 11.95 5.20 -3.19
C SER A 217 11.26 6.56 -3.03
N SER A 218 10.67 7.12 -4.09
CA SER A 218 9.92 8.38 -4.01
C SER A 218 8.62 8.24 -3.20
N LEU A 219 7.88 7.13 -3.36
CA LEU A 219 6.71 6.85 -2.54
C LEU A 219 7.08 6.65 -1.06
N GLN A 220 8.20 5.98 -0.79
CA GLN A 220 8.68 5.77 0.57
C GLN A 220 9.11 7.11 1.21
N ALA A 221 9.75 8.00 0.46
CA ALA A 221 10.10 9.34 0.94
C ALA A 221 8.84 10.17 1.26
N ALA A 222 7.87 10.22 0.35
CA ALA A 222 6.61 10.93 0.58
C ALA A 222 5.85 10.39 1.80
N TRP A 223 5.85 9.07 1.99
CA TRP A 223 5.23 8.46 3.17
C TRP A 223 5.95 8.84 4.48
N GLN A 224 7.28 8.93 4.47
CA GLN A 224 8.04 9.39 5.65
C GLN A 224 7.73 10.84 5.96
N GLU A 225 7.70 11.71 4.95
CA GLU A 225 7.34 13.14 5.13
C GLU A 225 5.92 13.31 5.69
N GLU A 226 4.94 12.56 5.18
CA GLU A 226 3.59 12.57 5.74
C GLU A 226 3.59 12.09 7.20
N ARG A 227 4.35 11.03 7.52
CA ARG A 227 4.42 10.50 8.88
C ARG A 227 5.04 11.49 9.86
N GLU A 228 6.14 12.14 9.46
CA GLU A 228 6.78 13.21 10.24
C GLU A 228 5.84 14.41 10.41
N GLY A 229 5.08 14.77 9.37
CA GLY A 229 4.05 15.80 9.45
C GLY A 229 2.95 15.48 10.47
N TRP A 230 2.46 14.23 10.48
CA TRP A 230 1.49 13.77 11.48
C TRP A 230 2.04 13.75 12.90
N GLU A 231 3.31 13.37 13.08
CA GLU A 231 4.00 13.38 14.38
C GLU A 231 4.12 14.82 14.91
N LEU A 232 4.55 15.77 14.07
CA LEU A 232 4.63 17.19 14.42
C LEU A 232 3.26 17.77 14.80
N GLN A 233 2.21 17.48 14.01
CA GLN A 233 0.86 17.96 14.30
C GLN A 233 0.34 17.41 15.64
N LYS A 234 0.66 16.15 15.96
CA LYS A 234 0.31 15.55 17.25
C LYS A 234 1.04 16.26 18.39
N GLU A 235 2.33 16.55 18.25
CA GLU A 235 3.11 17.28 19.25
C GLU A 235 2.58 18.70 19.45
N GLU A 236 2.20 19.40 18.39
CA GLU A 236 1.59 20.73 18.45
C GLU A 236 0.27 20.72 19.21
N ILE A 237 -0.63 19.78 18.90
CA ILE A 237 -1.91 19.62 19.62
C ILE A 237 -1.66 19.28 21.10
N GLN A 238 -0.66 18.46 21.41
CA GLN A 238 -0.29 18.13 22.78
C GLN A 238 0.25 19.36 23.52
N ALA A 239 1.11 20.15 22.89
CA ALA A 239 1.64 21.39 23.46
C ALA A 239 0.53 22.41 23.73
N GLU A 240 -0.40 22.60 22.78
CA GLU A 240 -1.56 23.46 22.96
C GLU A 240 -2.46 23.00 24.11
N ALA A 241 -2.70 21.70 24.22
CA ALA A 241 -3.52 21.15 25.30
C ALA A 241 -2.87 21.37 26.67
N LEU A 242 -1.55 21.20 26.77
CA LEU A 242 -0.78 21.47 27.99
C LEU A 242 -0.78 22.96 28.33
N ALA A 243 -0.66 23.84 27.35
CA ALA A 243 -0.73 25.29 27.56
C ALA A 243 -2.11 25.71 28.11
N LYS A 244 -3.21 25.25 27.49
CA LYS A 244 -4.57 25.51 27.96
C LYS A 244 -4.83 24.97 29.36
N LEU A 245 -4.27 23.81 29.69
CA LEU A 245 -4.36 23.26 31.05
C LEU A 245 -3.65 24.18 32.06
N GLY A 246 -2.47 24.70 31.70
CA GLY A 246 -1.70 25.65 32.51
C GLY A 246 -2.47 26.95 32.76
N GLU A 247 -3.07 27.54 31.72
CA GLU A 247 -3.90 28.74 31.84
C GLU A 247 -5.10 28.53 32.77
N LEU A 248 -5.82 27.41 32.61
CA LEU A 248 -6.96 27.08 33.48
C LEU A 248 -6.55 26.85 34.94
N GLN A 249 -5.37 26.26 35.17
CA GLN A 249 -4.83 26.11 36.52
C GLN A 249 -4.50 27.47 37.14
N GLN A 250 -3.85 28.35 36.38
CA GLN A 250 -3.53 29.70 36.84
C GLN A 250 -4.81 30.51 37.14
N GLU A 251 -5.80 30.49 36.26
CA GLU A 251 -7.10 31.13 36.52
C GLU A 251 -7.77 30.61 37.79
N ARG A 252 -7.72 29.29 38.01
CA ARG A 252 -8.28 28.69 39.22
C ARG A 252 -7.56 29.19 40.47
N GLU A 253 -6.23 29.26 40.45
CA GLU A 253 -5.44 29.78 41.57
C GLU A 253 -5.74 31.26 41.83
N GLU A 254 -5.81 32.09 40.78
CA GLU A 254 -6.18 33.50 40.88
C GLU A 254 -7.57 33.68 41.49
N ARG A 255 -8.56 32.90 41.07
CA ARG A 255 -9.92 32.91 41.65
C ARG A 255 -9.92 32.51 43.12
N LEU A 256 -9.10 31.54 43.52
CA LEU A 256 -8.96 31.13 44.92
C LEU A 256 -8.30 32.23 45.76
N ILE A 257 -7.26 32.87 45.24
CA ILE A 257 -6.58 34.00 45.89
C ILE A 257 -7.57 35.16 46.07
N GLN A 258 -8.35 35.47 45.04
CA GLN A 258 -9.36 36.53 45.10
C GLN A 258 -10.45 36.22 46.13
N CYS A 259 -10.99 34.99 46.13
CA CYS A 259 -11.94 34.55 47.16
C CYS A 259 -11.35 34.70 48.57
N ARG A 260 -10.08 34.27 48.78
CA ARG A 260 -9.42 34.40 50.09
C ARG A 260 -9.33 35.87 50.52
N LYS A 261 -8.87 36.76 49.63
CA LYS A 261 -8.79 38.20 49.91
C LYS A 261 -10.15 38.80 50.27
N GLU A 262 -11.22 38.38 49.60
CA GLU A 262 -12.58 38.84 49.91
C GLU A 262 -13.04 38.37 51.30
N TYR A 263 -12.79 37.11 51.67
CA TYR A 263 -13.11 36.60 53.01
C TYR A 263 -12.29 37.29 54.09
N GLU A 264 -10.98 37.45 53.91
CA GLU A 264 -10.11 38.20 54.83
C GLU A 264 -10.60 39.66 54.98
N GLY A 265 -11.00 40.30 53.87
CA GLY A 265 -11.59 41.63 53.87
C GLY A 265 -12.89 41.72 54.68
N LYS A 266 -13.80 40.73 54.52
CA LYS A 266 -15.04 40.67 55.31
C LYS A 266 -14.76 40.47 56.80
N VAL A 267 -13.82 39.59 57.15
CA VAL A 267 -13.42 39.35 58.55
C VAL A 267 -12.84 40.62 59.17
N ASN A 268 -11.95 41.32 58.46
CA ASN A 268 -11.35 42.55 58.95
C ASN A 268 -12.38 43.68 59.15
N ARG A 269 -13.36 43.79 58.25
CA ARG A 269 -14.48 44.75 58.41
C ARG A 269 -15.30 44.44 59.66
N LEU A 270 -15.75 43.19 59.81
CA LEU A 270 -16.52 42.77 60.98
C LEU A 270 -15.73 43.00 62.27
N ARG A 271 -14.43 42.67 62.27
CA ARG A 271 -13.55 42.92 63.41
C ARG A 271 -13.50 44.41 63.76
N GLY A 272 -13.32 45.29 62.78
CA GLY A 272 -13.35 46.74 62.98
C GLY A 272 -14.68 47.24 63.54
N GLU A 273 -15.81 46.74 63.02
CA GLU A 273 -17.15 47.06 63.54
C GLU A 273 -17.32 46.62 65.00
N TYR A 274 -16.84 45.43 65.36
CA TYR A 274 -16.87 44.95 66.76
C TYR A 274 -15.97 45.77 67.67
N GLU A 275 -14.76 46.11 67.24
CA GLU A 275 -13.83 46.97 67.97
C GLU A 275 -14.42 48.38 68.20
N GLU A 276 -15.06 48.96 67.19
CA GLU A 276 -15.74 50.26 67.30
C GLU A 276 -16.91 50.21 68.28
N LYS A 277 -17.78 49.19 68.19
CA LYS A 277 -18.88 48.99 69.15
C LYS A 277 -18.36 48.85 70.57
N LEU A 278 -17.26 48.13 70.75
CA LEU A 278 -16.63 47.92 72.05
C LEU A 278 -16.02 49.21 72.61
N SER A 279 -15.42 50.05 71.76
CA SER A 279 -14.93 51.38 72.14
C SER A 279 -16.08 52.30 72.58
N LYS A 280 -17.15 52.39 71.79
CA LYS A 280 -18.34 53.20 72.14
C LYS A 280 -18.96 52.75 73.46
N CYS A 281 -19.01 51.44 73.70
CA CYS A 281 -19.51 50.87 74.95
C CYS A 281 -18.63 51.27 76.14
N LYS A 282 -17.30 51.15 76.01
CA LYS A 282 -16.32 51.58 77.02
C LYS A 282 -16.44 53.07 77.32
N GLU A 283 -16.46 53.92 76.31
CA GLU A 283 -16.61 55.38 76.48
C GLU A 283 -17.95 55.74 77.14
N GLY A 284 -19.02 55.02 76.81
CA GLY A 284 -20.32 55.16 77.47
C GLY A 284 -20.24 54.87 78.97
N TYR A 285 -19.64 53.74 79.35
CA TYR A 285 -19.42 53.38 80.76
C TYR A 285 -18.51 54.36 81.49
N GLU A 286 -17.43 54.83 80.85
CA GLU A 286 -16.54 55.84 81.43
C GLU A 286 -17.27 57.16 81.71
N LYS A 287 -18.10 57.62 80.77
CA LYS A 287 -18.94 58.82 80.97
C LYS A 287 -19.91 58.65 82.13
N GLN A 288 -20.58 57.49 82.21
CA GLN A 288 -21.48 57.18 83.33
C GLN A 288 -20.73 57.17 84.67
N LEU A 289 -19.55 56.55 84.72
CA LEU A 289 -18.72 56.49 85.92
C LEU A 289 -18.23 57.88 86.33
N LEU A 290 -17.88 58.73 85.37
CA LEU A 290 -17.48 60.11 85.62
C LEU A 290 -18.65 60.97 86.12
N GLN A 291 -19.85 60.80 85.56
CA GLN A 291 -21.07 61.46 86.06
C GLN A 291 -21.40 61.02 87.48
N ALA A 292 -21.35 59.72 87.78
CA ALA A 292 -21.56 59.20 89.12
C ALA A 292 -20.54 59.79 90.11
N LYS A 293 -19.25 59.84 89.76
CA LYS A 293 -18.22 60.49 90.58
C LYS A 293 -18.54 61.95 90.88
N ARG A 294 -18.93 62.74 89.86
CA ARG A 294 -19.33 64.14 90.06
C ARG A 294 -20.52 64.27 91.01
N GLN A 295 -21.53 63.42 90.87
CA GLN A 295 -22.68 63.41 91.78
C GLN A 295 -22.26 63.09 93.22
N TYR A 296 -21.35 62.12 93.41
CA TYR A 296 -20.79 61.83 94.73
C TYR A 296 -19.98 63.01 95.29
N ASP A 297 -19.19 63.70 94.47
CA ASP A 297 -18.42 64.87 94.89
C ASP A 297 -19.33 66.04 95.29
N GLU A 298 -20.40 66.30 94.54
CA GLU A 298 -21.42 67.31 94.87
C GLU A 298 -22.15 66.96 96.18
N LEU A 299 -22.50 65.68 96.37
CA LEU A 299 -23.09 65.20 97.61
C LEU A 299 -22.13 65.36 98.79
N ALA A 300 -20.84 65.09 98.59
CA ALA A 300 -19.81 65.31 99.61
C ALA A 300 -19.67 66.80 99.96
N GLN A 301 -19.66 67.69 98.96
CA GLN A 301 -19.60 69.13 99.18
C GLN A 301 -20.83 69.66 99.92
N THR A 302 -22.04 69.21 99.56
CA THR A 302 -23.26 69.58 100.28
C THR A 302 -23.25 69.06 101.71
N ALA A 303 -22.78 67.84 101.95
CA ALA A 303 -22.58 67.30 103.30
C ALA A 303 -21.59 68.17 104.11
N ILE A 304 -20.47 68.59 103.53
CA ILE A 304 -19.50 69.50 104.18
C ILE A 304 -20.16 70.85 104.50
N ARG A 305 -20.93 71.44 103.58
CA ARG A 305 -21.65 72.70 103.83
C ARG A 305 -22.68 72.55 104.96
N LEU A 306 -23.44 71.45 104.97
CA LEU A 306 -24.37 71.14 106.04
C LEU A 306 -23.64 70.96 107.39
N GLN A 307 -22.48 70.31 107.40
CA GLN A 307 -21.64 70.21 108.60
C GLN A 307 -21.15 71.59 109.06
N GLN A 308 -20.71 72.46 108.15
CA GLN A 308 -20.28 73.83 108.47
C GLN A 308 -21.43 74.68 109.01
N ILE A 309 -22.62 74.57 108.41
CA ILE A 309 -23.84 75.22 108.93
C ILE A 309 -24.15 74.65 110.31
N GLY A 310 -24.12 73.33 110.49
CA GLY A 310 -24.32 72.68 111.79
C GLY A 310 -23.32 73.15 112.86
N ARG A 311 -22.05 73.36 112.50
CA ARG A 311 -21.04 73.99 113.38
C ARG A 311 -21.41 75.43 113.69
N LYS A 312 -21.70 76.28 112.69
CA LYS A 312 -22.13 77.67 112.92
C LYS A 312 -23.38 77.81 113.79
N TRP A 313 -24.35 76.90 113.63
CA TRP A 313 -25.54 76.86 114.49
C TRP A 313 -25.19 76.41 115.91
N ARG A 314 -24.28 75.44 116.05
CA ARG A 314 -23.71 75.06 117.35
C ARG A 314 -23.05 76.27 118.02
N ASP A 315 -22.14 76.95 117.34
CA ASP A 315 -21.43 78.11 117.86
C ASP A 315 -22.41 79.27 118.21
N LYS A 316 -23.42 79.53 117.35
CA LYS A 316 -24.36 80.63 117.57
C LYS A 316 -25.39 80.41 118.68
N TYR A 317 -25.82 79.18 118.91
CA TYR A 317 -26.89 78.86 119.87
C TYR A 317 -26.43 78.10 121.11
N PHE A 318 -25.25 77.46 121.07
CA PHE A 318 -24.72 76.67 122.18
C PHE A 318 -23.43 77.26 122.79
N GLU A 319 -22.85 78.33 122.23
CA GLU A 319 -21.64 79.00 122.78
C GLU A 319 -21.97 80.22 123.66
N LYS A 320 -23.14 80.19 124.32
CA LYS A 320 -23.54 81.13 125.39
C LYS A 320 -23.76 80.45 126.75
N GLU A 321 -23.32 79.20 126.91
CA GLU A 321 -23.35 78.48 128.20
C GLU A 321 -21.95 78.08 128.69
N SER A 322 -20.90 78.76 128.25
CA SER A 322 -19.55 78.53 128.78
C SER A 322 -18.73 79.82 128.82
N ASP A 323 -19.34 80.88 129.37
CA ASP A 323 -18.66 82.06 129.92
C ASP A 323 -19.14 82.34 131.37
N GLU A 324 -19.42 81.27 132.12
CA GLU A 324 -19.48 81.28 133.59
C GLU A 324 -18.97 79.94 134.15
N LYS A 325 -17.64 79.82 134.28
CA LYS A 325 -16.91 79.43 135.50
C LYS A 325 -15.44 79.15 135.25
#